data_AF-L0K8V3-F1
#
_entry.id   AF-L0K8V3-F1
#
_cell.length_a   1.000
_cell.length_b   1.000
_cell.length_c   1.000
_cell.angle_alpha   90.00
_cell.angle_beta   90.00
_cell.angle_gamma   90.00
#
_symmetry.space_group_name_H-M   'P 1'
#
loop_
_entity.id
_entity.type
_entity.pdbx_description
1 polymer ?
#
loop_
_entity_poly.entity_id
_entity_poly.type
_entity_poly.pdbx_seq_one_letter_code
_entity_poly.pdbx_strand_id
1 'polypeptide(L)'
;MKPKKMLIWLNWFYFLEINQYELYKRQQQESKDDYIKKVLDKFATIEKEHAKKIKKEITNLGGTPTKMGNGLGRLLGSTAGSLTSLTGTVNLFRINLTLERRAIKDYRRLIKYTDSKKLQKLLWSNLIEEDLHHSWFAHQKEELQDQIKSQHNITES
;
A
#
# COMPACT_ATOMS: atom_id res chain seq x y z
N MET A 1 -13.28 -20.74 -6.86
CA MET A 1 -14.21 -19.77 -6.19
C MET A 1 -15.38 -19.37 -7.12
N LYS A 2 -16.61 -19.10 -6.61
CA LYS A 2 -17.75 -18.64 -7.43
C LYS A 2 -17.49 -17.26 -8.09
N PRO A 3 -17.93 -16.99 -9.33
CA PRO A 3 -17.65 -15.74 -10.05
C PRO A 3 -18.04 -14.46 -9.31
N LYS A 4 -19.21 -14.41 -8.66
CA LYS A 4 -19.64 -13.25 -7.85
C LYS A 4 -18.68 -12.94 -6.70
N LYS A 5 -18.15 -13.97 -6.03
CA LYS A 5 -17.17 -13.80 -4.95
C LYS A 5 -15.82 -13.31 -5.49
N MET A 6 -15.43 -13.74 -6.69
CA MET A 6 -14.24 -13.22 -7.37
C MET A 6 -14.34 -11.72 -7.64
N LEU A 7 -15.46 -11.27 -8.20
CA LEU A 7 -15.69 -9.86 -8.49
C LEU A 7 -15.63 -8.99 -7.23
N ILE A 8 -16.14 -9.48 -6.09
CA ILE A 8 -16.03 -8.77 -4.79
C ILE A 8 -14.57 -8.59 -4.41
N TRP A 9 -13.77 -9.66 -4.48
CA TRP A 9 -12.34 -9.60 -4.16
C TRP A 9 -11.58 -8.67 -5.09
N LEU A 10 -11.80 -8.75 -6.41
CA LEU A 10 -11.12 -7.88 -7.35
C LEU A 10 -11.51 -6.41 -7.16
N ASN A 11 -12.77 -6.12 -6.85
CA ASN A 11 -13.18 -4.76 -6.50
C ASN A 11 -12.53 -4.27 -5.20
N TRP A 12 -12.34 -5.16 -4.22
CA TRP A 12 -11.60 -4.84 -3.01
C TRP A 12 -10.14 -4.46 -3.31
N PHE A 13 -9.43 -5.24 -4.13
CA PHE A 13 -8.06 -4.88 -4.55
C PHE A 13 -8.04 -3.58 -5.35
N TYR A 14 -8.92 -3.42 -6.34
CA TYR A 14 -9.00 -2.18 -7.12
C TYR A 14 -9.21 -0.95 -6.22
N PHE A 15 -10.07 -1.07 -5.21
CA PHE A 15 -10.24 -0.05 -4.21
C PHE A 15 -8.94 0.22 -3.43
N LEU A 16 -8.29 -0.82 -2.90
CA LEU A 16 -7.02 -0.67 -2.18
C LEU A 16 -5.97 0.05 -3.02
N GLU A 17 -5.70 -0.40 -4.25
CA GLU A 17 -4.61 0.16 -5.07
C GLU A 17 -4.83 1.62 -5.46
N ILE A 18 -6.07 1.99 -5.80
CA ILE A 18 -6.37 3.40 -6.07
C ILE A 18 -6.11 4.25 -4.82
N ASN A 19 -6.43 3.73 -3.65
CA ASN A 19 -6.26 4.45 -2.40
C ASN A 19 -4.79 4.50 -1.95
N GLN A 20 -4.00 3.45 -2.17
CA GLN A 20 -2.55 3.46 -1.96
C GLN A 20 -1.88 4.45 -2.92
N TYR A 21 -2.27 4.46 -4.20
CA TYR A 21 -1.82 5.45 -5.18
C TYR A 21 -2.06 6.90 -4.71
N GLU A 22 -3.30 7.24 -4.35
CA GLU A 22 -3.63 8.61 -3.90
C GLU A 22 -2.90 8.99 -2.61
N LEU A 23 -2.75 8.03 -1.68
CA LEU A 23 -1.99 8.24 -0.46
C LEU A 23 -0.53 8.54 -0.76
N TYR A 24 0.13 7.72 -1.59
CA TYR A 24 1.53 7.93 -1.96
C TYR A 24 1.74 9.26 -2.68
N LYS A 25 0.83 9.66 -3.58
CA LYS A 25 0.90 10.99 -4.21
C LYS A 25 0.75 12.13 -3.20
N ARG A 26 -0.16 12.01 -2.22
CA ARG A 26 -0.31 13.03 -1.16
C ARG A 26 0.94 13.10 -0.29
N GLN A 27 1.41 11.97 0.21
CA GLN A 27 2.61 11.92 1.07
C GLN A 27 3.86 12.44 0.33
N GLN A 28 3.94 12.18 -0.98
CA GLN A 28 4.99 12.71 -1.86
C GLN A 28 4.91 14.24 -2.04
N GLN A 29 3.74 14.85 -1.95
CA GLN A 29 3.59 16.31 -1.99
C GLN A 29 3.93 16.96 -0.64
N GLU A 30 3.65 16.26 0.45
CA GLU A 30 3.84 16.77 1.82
C GLU A 30 5.25 16.52 2.39
N SER A 31 5.96 15.51 1.87
CA SER A 31 7.33 15.20 2.31
C SER A 31 8.29 16.34 1.97
N LYS A 32 9.20 16.64 2.90
CA LYS A 32 10.33 17.57 2.69
C LYS A 32 11.62 16.87 2.26
N ASP A 33 11.65 15.53 2.32
CA ASP A 33 12.80 14.72 1.94
C ASP A 33 12.67 14.32 0.45
N ASP A 34 13.63 14.74 -0.37
CA ASP A 34 13.63 14.48 -1.81
C ASP A 34 13.80 13.01 -2.17
N TYR A 35 14.55 12.23 -1.40
CA TYR A 35 14.66 10.79 -1.61
C TYR A 35 13.31 10.10 -1.36
N ILE A 36 12.67 10.41 -0.23
CA ILE A 36 11.35 9.88 0.12
C ILE A 36 10.30 10.28 -0.94
N LYS A 37 10.36 11.52 -1.46
CA LYS A 37 9.48 11.96 -2.55
C LYS A 37 9.63 11.09 -3.80
N LYS A 38 10.86 10.76 -4.19
CA LYS A 38 11.12 9.91 -5.37
C LYS A 38 10.65 8.48 -5.17
N VAL A 39 10.83 7.92 -3.97
CA VAL A 39 10.34 6.57 -3.65
C VAL A 39 8.82 6.52 -3.69
N LEU A 40 8.14 7.47 -3.04
CA LEU A 40 6.67 7.52 -3.03
C LEU A 40 6.09 7.72 -4.43
N ASP A 41 6.72 8.52 -5.30
CA ASP A 41 6.29 8.65 -6.69
C ASP A 41 6.46 7.34 -7.49
N LYS A 42 7.54 6.59 -7.21
CA LYS A 42 7.77 5.26 -7.79
C LYS A 42 6.71 4.26 -7.32
N PHE A 43 6.41 4.20 -6.03
CA PHE A 43 5.37 3.32 -5.48
C PHE A 43 4.00 3.70 -6.02
N ALA A 44 3.66 4.99 -6.05
CA ALA A 44 2.41 5.45 -6.68
C ALA A 44 2.29 4.96 -8.14
N THR A 45 3.36 5.02 -8.92
CA THR A 45 3.35 4.53 -10.30
C THR A 45 3.04 3.03 -10.38
N ILE A 46 3.62 2.25 -9.46
CA ILE A 46 3.35 0.81 -9.33
C ILE A 46 1.87 0.56 -9.00
N GLU A 47 1.34 1.23 -7.98
CA GLU A 47 -0.05 1.04 -7.55
C GLU A 47 -1.07 1.41 -8.63
N LYS A 48 -0.77 2.45 -9.41
CA LYS A 48 -1.59 2.83 -10.55
C LYS A 48 -1.66 1.72 -11.59
N GLU A 49 -0.55 1.04 -11.86
CA GLU A 49 -0.52 -0.10 -12.77
C GLU A 49 -1.18 -1.34 -12.16
N HIS A 50 -1.06 -1.60 -10.86
CA HIS A 50 -1.85 -2.62 -10.16
C HIS A 50 -3.35 -2.38 -10.36
N ALA A 51 -3.83 -1.18 -10.03
CA ALA A 51 -5.22 -0.80 -10.16
C ALA A 51 -5.74 -0.99 -11.60
N LYS A 52 -4.95 -0.61 -12.60
CA LYS A 52 -5.28 -0.77 -14.02
C LYS A 52 -5.36 -2.23 -14.45
N LYS A 53 -4.42 -3.08 -14.01
CA LYS A 53 -4.43 -4.53 -14.29
C LYS A 53 -5.67 -5.19 -13.66
N ILE A 54 -5.98 -4.86 -12.41
CA ILE A 54 -7.16 -5.40 -11.70
C ILE A 54 -8.45 -4.91 -12.35
N LYS A 55 -8.55 -3.61 -12.67
CA LYS A 55 -9.68 -3.02 -13.40
C LYS A 55 -9.99 -3.79 -14.67
N LYS A 56 -8.95 -4.09 -15.46
CA LYS A 56 -9.08 -4.89 -16.68
C LYS A 56 -9.66 -6.27 -16.40
N GLU A 57 -9.21 -6.95 -15.34
CA GLU A 57 -9.72 -8.27 -15.00
C GLU A 57 -11.16 -8.25 -14.47
N ILE A 58 -11.57 -7.21 -13.73
CA ILE A 58 -12.97 -6.99 -13.35
C ILE A 58 -13.85 -6.90 -14.61
N THR A 59 -13.43 -6.08 -15.59
CA THR A 59 -14.16 -5.92 -16.86
C THR A 59 -14.20 -7.21 -17.68
N ASN A 60 -13.10 -7.97 -17.74
CA ASN A 60 -13.07 -9.27 -18.44
C ASN A 60 -14.07 -10.28 -17.86
N LEU A 61 -14.35 -10.19 -16.55
CA LEU A 61 -15.32 -11.04 -15.86
C LEU A 61 -16.76 -10.50 -15.92
N GLY A 62 -17.01 -9.45 -16.71
CA GLY A 62 -18.32 -8.81 -16.86
C GLY A 62 -18.73 -7.95 -15.66
N GLY A 63 -17.79 -7.59 -14.78
CA GLY A 63 -18.04 -6.71 -13.65
C GLY A 63 -17.76 -5.24 -13.94
N THR A 64 -18.27 -4.37 -13.07
CA THR A 64 -17.97 -2.94 -13.09
C THR A 64 -16.96 -2.62 -11.97
N PRO A 65 -15.83 -1.97 -12.26
CA PRO A 65 -14.89 -1.49 -11.24
C PRO A 65 -15.55 -0.43 -10.38
N THR A 66 -15.63 -0.68 -9.08
CA THR A 66 -16.25 0.20 -8.11
C THR A 66 -15.20 0.76 -7.16
N LYS A 67 -15.22 2.07 -6.94
CA LYS A 67 -14.58 2.65 -5.77
C LYS A 67 -15.48 2.29 -4.60
N MET A 68 -15.14 1.23 -3.85
CA MET A 68 -15.78 1.04 -2.53
C MET A 68 -15.62 2.33 -1.71
N GLY A 69 -16.57 2.67 -0.85
CA GLY A 69 -16.58 3.91 -0.06
C GLY A 69 -15.47 3.98 1.01
N ASN A 70 -15.81 4.38 2.23
CA ASN A 70 -14.89 4.77 3.32
C ASN A 70 -13.97 3.65 3.90
N GLY A 71 -13.60 2.63 3.11
CA GLY A 71 -12.87 1.43 3.56
C GLY A 71 -11.47 1.71 4.13
N LEU A 72 -10.76 2.72 3.61
CA LEU A 72 -9.45 3.13 4.15
C LEU A 72 -9.55 3.64 5.58
N GLY A 73 -10.57 4.45 5.89
CA GLY A 73 -10.74 5.02 7.24
C GLY A 73 -10.96 3.94 8.30
N ARG A 74 -11.58 2.81 7.93
CA ARG A 74 -11.70 1.63 8.82
C ARG A 74 -10.38 0.89 9.00
N LEU A 75 -9.48 0.95 8.01
CA LEU A 75 -8.20 0.25 8.05
C LEU A 75 -7.13 1.03 8.81
N LEU A 76 -7.15 2.36 8.67
CA LEU A 76 -6.15 3.27 9.25
C LEU A 76 -6.60 3.90 10.57
N GLY A 77 -7.91 3.94 10.86
CA GLY A 77 -8.44 4.72 11.97
C GLY A 77 -8.30 6.24 11.73
N SER A 78 -8.41 7.04 12.80
CA SER A 78 -8.35 8.51 12.76
C SER A 78 -6.91 9.06 12.71
N THR A 79 -6.05 8.54 11.84
CA THR A 79 -4.69 9.08 11.68
C THR A 79 -4.69 10.28 10.75
N ALA A 80 -5.12 11.43 11.26
CA ALA A 80 -4.92 12.73 10.62
C ALA A 80 -3.66 13.38 11.23
N GLY A 81 -2.51 13.21 10.58
CA GLY A 81 -1.25 13.79 11.04
C GLY A 81 -0.49 14.42 9.87
N SER A 82 0.02 15.63 10.09
CA SER A 82 0.90 16.32 9.14
C SER A 82 2.28 15.64 9.07
N LEU A 83 2.83 15.49 7.86
CA LEU A 83 4.15 14.89 7.61
C LEU A 83 5.35 15.84 7.80
N THR A 84 5.14 17.01 8.40
CA THR A 84 6.14 18.09 8.39
C THR A 84 7.24 17.99 9.45
N SER A 85 7.22 16.97 10.31
CA SER A 85 8.17 16.69 11.40
C SER A 85 8.77 15.27 11.30
N LEU A 86 9.84 14.99 12.05
CA LEU A 86 10.42 13.64 12.18
C LEU A 86 9.37 12.61 12.67
N THR A 87 8.50 13.03 13.59
CA THR A 87 7.34 12.26 14.04
C THR A 87 6.31 12.04 12.93
N GLY A 88 6.21 12.97 11.98
CA GLY A 88 5.46 12.83 10.73
C GLY A 88 6.02 11.71 9.84
N THR A 89 7.33 11.64 9.64
CA THR A 89 7.98 10.58 8.84
C THR A 89 7.84 9.20 9.49
N VAL A 90 7.98 9.08 10.81
CA VAL A 90 7.71 7.81 11.53
C VAL A 90 6.26 7.36 11.34
N ASN A 91 5.30 8.30 11.42
CA ASN A 91 3.89 8.01 11.18
C ASN A 91 3.62 7.60 9.73
N LEU A 92 4.27 8.24 8.74
CA LEU A 92 4.22 7.83 7.33
C LEU A 92 4.57 6.36 7.17
N PHE A 93 5.74 5.94 7.66
CA PHE A 93 6.19 4.57 7.53
C PHE A 93 5.26 3.60 8.26
N ARG A 94 4.77 3.95 9.45
CA ARG A 94 3.82 3.12 10.20
C ARG A 94 2.49 2.92 9.46
N ILE A 95 1.94 3.99 8.89
CA ILE A 95 0.68 3.96 8.13
C ILE A 95 0.85 3.04 6.93
N ASN A 96 1.89 3.25 6.13
CA ASN A 96 2.12 2.47 4.92
C ASN A 96 2.42 1.00 5.25
N LEU A 97 3.23 0.71 6.27
CA LEU A 97 3.43 -0.66 6.75
C LEU A 97 2.14 -1.39 7.10
N THR A 98 1.13 -0.68 7.60
CA THR A 98 -0.16 -1.27 7.95
C THR A 98 -0.97 -1.60 6.69
N LEU A 99 -0.96 -0.71 5.70
CA LEU A 99 -1.61 -0.92 4.40
C LEU A 99 -0.96 -2.08 3.64
N GLU A 100 0.36 -2.07 3.53
CA GLU A 100 1.12 -3.08 2.80
C GLU A 100 0.92 -4.47 3.41
N ARG A 101 1.00 -4.60 4.75
CA ARG A 101 0.69 -5.87 5.44
C ARG A 101 -0.72 -6.35 5.15
N ARG A 102 -1.68 -5.45 5.01
CA ARG A 102 -3.05 -5.80 4.67
C ARG A 102 -3.15 -6.29 3.22
N ALA A 103 -2.56 -5.55 2.27
CA ALA A 103 -2.53 -5.90 0.87
C ALA A 103 -1.89 -7.29 0.68
N ILE A 104 -0.71 -7.52 1.24
CA ILE A 104 0.01 -8.81 1.24
C ILE A 104 -0.88 -9.96 1.77
N LYS A 105 -1.52 -9.76 2.93
CA LYS A 105 -2.39 -10.77 3.54
C LYS A 105 -3.56 -11.11 2.63
N ASP A 106 -4.20 -10.09 2.06
CA ASP A 106 -5.35 -10.27 1.19
C ASP A 106 -4.94 -10.93 -0.15
N TYR A 107 -3.81 -10.54 -0.74
CA TYR A 107 -3.26 -11.16 -1.95
C TYR A 107 -2.98 -12.65 -1.74
N ARG A 108 -2.23 -12.99 -0.68
CA ARG A 108 -1.95 -14.39 -0.30
C ARG A 108 -3.24 -15.17 -0.09
N ARG A 109 -4.29 -14.53 0.44
CA ARG A 109 -5.60 -15.16 0.61
C ARG A 109 -6.27 -15.43 -0.73
N LEU A 110 -6.37 -14.44 -1.62
CA LEU A 110 -7.05 -14.62 -2.90
C LEU A 110 -6.33 -15.65 -3.79
N ILE A 111 -4.99 -15.63 -3.82
CA ILE A 111 -4.18 -16.61 -4.56
C ILE A 111 -4.55 -18.05 -4.18
N LYS A 112 -4.77 -18.33 -2.88
CA LYS A 112 -5.16 -19.67 -2.39
C LYS A 112 -6.56 -20.12 -2.84
N TYR A 113 -7.45 -19.20 -3.20
CA TYR A 113 -8.86 -19.50 -3.50
C TYR A 113 -9.23 -19.40 -4.99
N THR A 114 -8.29 -19.00 -5.83
CA THR A 114 -8.50 -18.90 -7.28
C THR A 114 -7.81 -20.05 -8.01
N ASP A 115 -8.53 -20.69 -8.92
CA ASP A 115 -7.99 -21.77 -9.79
C ASP A 115 -7.51 -21.22 -11.14
N SER A 116 -7.76 -19.94 -11.43
CA SER A 116 -7.34 -19.30 -12.68
C SER A 116 -5.83 -19.01 -12.66
N LYS A 117 -5.05 -19.78 -13.41
CA LYS A 117 -3.59 -19.56 -13.57
C LYS A 117 -3.24 -18.15 -14.06
N LYS A 118 -4.05 -17.60 -14.97
CA LYS A 118 -3.90 -16.23 -15.47
C LYS A 118 -4.03 -15.22 -14.35
N LEU A 119 -5.08 -15.36 -13.52
CA LEU A 119 -5.29 -14.48 -12.38
C LEU A 119 -4.22 -14.68 -11.31
N GLN A 120 -3.83 -15.93 -11.01
CA GLN A 120 -2.73 -16.19 -10.06
C GLN A 120 -1.45 -15.47 -10.48
N LYS A 121 -1.08 -15.49 -11.77
CA LYS A 121 0.09 -14.76 -12.27
C LYS A 121 0.02 -13.26 -12.00
N LEU A 122 -1.15 -12.65 -12.22
CA LEU A 122 -1.38 -11.23 -11.92
C LEU A 122 -1.24 -10.97 -10.42
N LEU A 123 -1.91 -11.76 -9.58
CA LEU A 123 -1.90 -11.58 -8.13
C LEU A 123 -0.51 -11.80 -7.53
N TRP A 124 0.27 -12.76 -8.05
CA TRP A 124 1.65 -12.98 -7.62
C TRP A 124 2.56 -11.81 -7.98
N SER A 125 2.42 -11.24 -9.19
CA SER A 125 3.18 -10.05 -9.59
C SER A 125 2.94 -8.91 -8.61
N ASN A 126 1.67 -8.58 -8.36
CA ASN A 126 1.33 -7.48 -7.46
C ASN A 126 1.79 -7.80 -6.02
N LEU A 127 1.57 -9.02 -5.52
CA LEU A 127 2.02 -9.43 -4.18
C LEU A 127 3.53 -9.22 -3.97
N ILE A 128 4.36 -9.55 -4.96
CA ILE A 128 5.81 -9.33 -4.85
C ILE A 128 6.12 -7.84 -4.73
N GLU A 129 5.43 -7.00 -5.50
CA GLU A 129 5.57 -5.54 -5.46
C GLU A 129 5.13 -4.99 -4.08
N GLU A 130 4.01 -5.46 -3.50
CA GLU A 130 3.60 -5.09 -2.12
C GLU A 130 4.62 -5.57 -1.05
N ASP A 131 5.14 -6.80 -1.16
CA ASP A 131 6.16 -7.33 -0.23
C ASP A 131 7.46 -6.47 -0.32
N LEU A 132 7.80 -5.91 -1.48
CA LEU A 132 8.93 -4.99 -1.65
C LEU A 132 8.65 -3.61 -1.03
N HIS A 133 7.46 -3.04 -1.23
CA HIS A 133 7.04 -1.80 -0.56
C HIS A 133 7.09 -1.95 0.96
N HIS A 134 6.51 -3.05 1.48
CA HIS A 134 6.52 -3.40 2.90
C HIS A 134 7.93 -3.44 3.46
N SER A 135 8.82 -4.17 2.78
CA SER A 135 10.21 -4.34 3.21
C SER A 135 10.96 -3.01 3.26
N TRP A 136 10.76 -2.16 2.24
CA TRP A 136 11.36 -0.84 2.21
C TRP A 136 10.87 0.03 3.37
N PHE A 137 9.56 0.14 3.60
CA PHE A 137 9.05 0.92 4.73
C PHE A 137 9.48 0.36 6.09
N ALA A 138 9.64 -0.96 6.21
CA ALA A 138 10.08 -1.59 7.45
C ALA A 138 11.52 -1.18 7.77
N HIS A 139 12.40 -1.31 6.77
CA HIS A 139 13.80 -0.94 6.89
C HIS A 139 13.97 0.55 7.19
N GLN A 140 13.30 1.44 6.43
CA GLN A 140 13.38 2.88 6.68
C GLN A 140 12.89 3.30 8.07
N LYS A 141 11.88 2.59 8.60
CA LYS A 141 11.40 2.84 9.95
C LYS A 141 12.43 2.44 11.00
N GLU A 142 13.07 1.29 10.85
CA GLU A 142 14.12 0.81 11.77
C GLU A 142 15.31 1.77 11.79
N GLU A 143 15.83 2.13 10.62
CA GLU A 143 16.92 3.12 10.46
C GLU A 143 16.59 4.45 11.15
N LEU A 144 15.39 4.99 10.93
CA LEU A 144 14.98 6.25 11.53
C LEU A 144 14.86 6.13 13.06
N GLN A 145 14.39 5.00 13.58
CA GLN A 145 14.31 4.77 15.02
C GLN A 145 15.69 4.69 15.67
N ASP A 146 16.67 4.10 15.00
CA ASP A 146 18.04 4.00 15.52
C ASP A 146 18.78 5.34 15.46
N GLN A 147 18.52 6.16 14.44
CA GLN A 147 18.99 7.56 14.39
C GLN A 147 18.43 8.40 15.55
N ILE A 148 17.14 8.23 15.87
CA ILE A 148 16.53 8.96 17.00
C ILE A 148 17.16 8.57 18.34
N LYS A 149 17.38 7.27 18.58
CA LYS A 149 18.00 6.79 19.83
C LYS A 149 19.44 7.29 19.98
N SER A 150 20.22 7.24 18.90
CA SER A 150 21.62 7.68 18.93
C SER A 150 21.75 9.19 19.19
N GLN A 151 20.85 10.02 18.67
CA GLN A 151 20.81 11.45 18.97
C GLN A 151 20.44 11.73 20.43
N HIS A 152 19.52 10.97 21.03
CA HIS A 152 19.15 11.14 22.45
C HIS A 152 20.32 10.82 23.40
N ASN A 153 21.07 9.75 23.12
CA ASN A 153 22.21 9.33 23.93
C ASN A 153 23.39 10.33 23.90
N ILE A 154 23.49 11.16 22.86
CA ILE A 154 24.54 12.20 22.74
C ILE A 154 24.13 13.49 23.48
N THR A 155 22.83 13.77 23.61
CA THR A 155 22.34 14.98 24.29
C THR A 155 22.26 14.85 25.82
N GLU A 156 22.34 13.63 26.36
CA GLU A 156 22.31 13.35 27.81
C GLU A 156 23.70 13.08 28.42
N SER A 157 24.77 13.10 27.61
CA SER A 157 26.17 12.90 28.00
C SER A 157 26.97 14.19 27.94
#